data_AF-A0A1H7MMM2-F1
#
_entry.id   AF-A0A1H7MMM2-F1
#
_cell.length_a   1.000
_cell.length_b   1.000
_cell.length_c   1.000
_cell.angle_alpha   90.00
_cell.angle_beta   90.00
_cell.angle_gamma   90.00
#
_symmetry.space_group_name_H-M   'P 1'
#
loop_
_entity.id
_entity.type
_entity.pdbx_description
1 polymer ?
#
loop_
_entity_poly.entity_id
_entity_poly.type
_entity_poly.pdbx_seq_one_letter_code
_entity_poly.pdbx_strand_id
1 'polypeptide(L)' 'MKDTMYLVFKQIGNFATRHDPIVAYIIGTGREAQEECNRRNKAGTAYHYFMEAAEVKKEGIEI' A
#
# COMPACT_ATOMS: atom_id res chain seq x y z
N MET A 1 -0.99 13.22 16.21
CA MET A 1 -1.31 11.85 15.74
C MET A 1 -0.05 11.02 15.87
N LYS A 2 -0.14 9.74 16.24
CA LYS A 2 1.03 8.85 16.13
C LYS A 2 1.18 8.47 14.67
N ASP A 3 2.41 8.48 14.17
CA ASP A 3 2.68 8.05 12.80
C ASP A 3 2.38 6.55 12.66
N THR A 4 1.65 6.18 11.61
CA THR A 4 1.29 4.81 11.28
C THR A 4 2.14 4.36 10.09
N MET A 5 2.57 3.10 10.10
CA MET A 5 3.24 2.49 8.95
C MET A 5 2.20 1.94 7.99
N TYR A 6 2.24 2.41 6.74
CA TYR A 6 1.45 1.91 5.62
C TYR A 6 2.36 1.22 4.62
N LEU A 7 1.88 0.11 4.05
CA LEU A 7 2.54 -0.61 2.96
C LEU A 7 1.81 -0.34 1.67
N VAL A 8 2.56 -0.03 0.60
CA VAL A 8 2.01 0.20 -0.73
C VAL A 8 2.21 -1.04 -1.57
N PHE A 9 1.13 -1.52 -2.17
CA PHE A 9 1.08 -2.69 -3.01
C PHE A 9 0.91 -2.29 -4.48
N LYS A 10 1.48 -3.06 -5.41
CA LYS A 10 1.21 -2.94 -6.85
C LYS A 10 0.29 -4.09 -7.27
N GLN A 11 -0.91 -3.78 -7.72
CA GLN A 11 -1.88 -4.78 -8.17
C GLN A 11 -1.41 -5.47 -9.47
N ILE A 12 -1.36 -6.81 -9.48
CA ILE A 12 -0.96 -7.60 -10.66
C ILE A 12 -2.18 -8.07 -11.49
N GLY A 13 -3.37 -8.14 -10.89
CA GLY A 13 -4.60 -8.61 -11.53
C GLY A 13 -5.73 -7.57 -11.60
N ASN A 14 -6.97 -8.06 -11.77
CA ASN A 14 -8.17 -7.20 -11.77
C ASN A 14 -8.65 -6.83 -10.35
N PHE A 15 -8.16 -7.54 -9.33
CA PHE A 15 -8.52 -7.36 -7.93
C PHE A 15 -7.27 -7.26 -7.07
N ALA A 16 -7.35 -6.49 -5.99
CA ALA A 16 -6.32 -6.43 -4.97
C ALA A 16 -6.23 -7.76 -4.22
N THR A 17 -5.03 -8.31 -4.04
CA THR A 17 -4.81 -9.58 -3.35
C THR A 17 -3.62 -9.50 -2.41
N ARG A 18 -3.60 -10.36 -1.38
CA ARG A 18 -2.44 -10.50 -0.47
C ARG A 18 -1.13 -10.91 -1.16
N HIS A 19 -1.21 -11.36 -2.42
CA HIS A 19 -0.06 -11.77 -3.22
C HIS A 19 0.48 -10.63 -4.09
N ASP A 20 -0.18 -9.46 -4.07
CA ASP A 20 0.35 -8.29 -4.74
C ASP A 20 1.68 -7.88 -4.09
N PRO A 21 2.71 -7.51 -4.88
CA PRO A 21 4.01 -7.14 -4.36
C PRO A 21 3.97 -5.79 -3.64
N ILE A 22 4.63 -5.74 -2.48
CA ILE A 22 4.93 -4.50 -1.76
C ILE A 22 6.00 -3.74 -2.55
N VAL A 23 5.77 -2.45 -2.81
CA VAL A 23 6.67 -1.58 -3.59
C VAL A 23 7.14 -0.34 -2.82
N ALA A 24 6.59 -0.07 -1.64
CA ALA A 24 7.05 0.96 -0.72
C ALA A 24 6.44 0.78 0.67
N TYR A 25 7.04 1.45 1.66
CA TYR A 25 6.46 1.68 2.98
C TYR A 25 6.47 3.19 3.27
N ILE A 26 5.47 3.66 4.01
CA ILE A 26 5.26 5.07 4.35
C ILE A 26 5.01 5.14 5.85
N ILE A 27 5.77 5.98 6.56
CA ILE A 27 5.51 6.31 7.96
C ILE A 27 4.86 7.68 7.98
N GLY A 28 3.60 7.75 8.43
CA GLY A 28 2.85 8.99 8.46
C GLY A 28 1.35 8.78 8.62
N THR A 29 0.57 9.57 7.90
CA THR A 29 -0.90 9.54 7.89
C THR A 29 -1.45 8.78 6.69
N GLY A 30 -2.69 8.27 6.81
CA GLY A 30 -3.37 7.65 5.67
C GLY A 30 -3.56 8.59 4.47
N ARG A 31 -3.59 9.91 4.70
CA ARG A 31 -3.61 10.91 3.62
C ARG A 31 -2.33 10.88 2.80
N GLU A 32 -1.17 10.86 3.45
CA GLU A 32 0.14 10.78 2.78
C GLU A 32 0.29 9.47 2.01
N ALA A 33 -0.23 8.36 2.57
CA ALA A 33 -0.25 7.07 1.87
C ALA A 33 -1.13 7.09 0.61
N GLN A 34 -2.30 7.73 0.68
CA GLN A 34 -3.18 7.93 -0.47
C GLN A 34 -2.54 8.83 -1.54
N GLU A 35 -1.87 9.91 -1.13
CA GLU A 35 -1.18 10.83 -2.04
C GLU A 35 -0.06 10.12 -2.81
N GLU A 36 0.70 9.25 -2.15
CA GLU A 36 1.73 8.42 -2.81
C GLU A 36 1.13 7.41 -3.79
N CYS A 37 0.03 6.74 -3.43
CA CYS A 37 -0.67 5.85 -4.35
C CYS A 37 -1.19 6.61 -5.58
N ASN A 38 -1.79 7.79 -5.39
CA ASN A 38 -2.25 8.65 -6.47
C ASN A 38 -1.10 9.08 -7.40
N ARG A 39 0.05 9.45 -6.83
CA ARG A 39 1.24 9.82 -7.59
C ARG A 39 1.73 8.68 -8.48
N ARG A 40 1.77 7.45 -7.93
CA ARG A 40 2.16 6.24 -8.69
C ARG A 40 1.16 5.88 -9.77
N ASN A 41 -0.13 5.92 -9.44
CA ASN A 41 -1.22 5.62 -10.36
C ASN A 41 -1.31 6.62 -11.51
N LYS A 42 -0.90 7.87 -11.30
CA LYS A 42 -0.80 8.87 -12.36
C LYS A 42 0.41 8.65 -13.28
N ALA A 43 1.48 8.05 -12.76
CA ALA A 43 2.76 7.90 -13.46
C ALA A 43 2.87 6.61 -14.30
N GLY A 44 1.98 5.63 -14.11
CA GLY A 44 2.08 4.32 -14.76
C GLY A 44 0.73 3.67 -15.09
N THR A 45 0.80 2.48 -15.69
CA THR A 45 -0.39 1.67 -16.06
C THR A 45 -0.85 0.73 -14.95
N ALA A 46 -0.09 0.65 -13.85
CA ALA A 46 -0.41 -0.23 -12.73
C ALA A 46 -1.20 0.52 -11.64
N TYR A 47 -2.16 -0.17 -11.05
CA TYR A 47 -2.89 0.33 -9.88
C TYR A 47 -2.14 0.01 -8.59
N HIS A 48 -2.09 0.98 -7.69
CA HIS A 48 -1.46 0.92 -6.39
C HIS A 48 -2.47 1.29 -5.32
N TYR A 49 -2.41 0.56 -4.22
CA TYR A 49 -3.21 0.76 -3.01
C TYR A 49 -2.32 0.59 -1.79
N PHE A 50 -2.80 1.04 -0.63
CA PHE A 50 -2.08 0.92 0.62
C PHE A 50 -2.92 0.23 1.69
N MET A 51 -2.25 -0.42 2.65
CA MET A 51 -2.87 -0.98 3.85
C MET A 51 -1.99 -0.67 5.07
N GLU A 52 -2.57 -0.63 6.27
CA GLU A 52 -1.76 -0.50 7.48
C GLU A 52 -0.92 -1.75 7.71
N ALA A 53 0.34 -1.58 8.14
CA ALA A 53 1.21 -2.71 8.44
C ALA A 53 0.61 -3.62 9.53
N ALA A 54 -0.20 -3.07 10.44
CA ALA A 54 -0.92 -3.86 11.44
C ALA A 54 -2.00 -4.75 10.82
N GLU A 55 -2.68 -4.30 9.76
CA GLU A 55 -3.67 -5.10 9.03
C GLU A 55 -2.99 -6.18 8.18
N VAL A 56 -1.88 -5.84 7.51
CA VAL A 56 -1.07 -6.77 6.73
C VAL A 56 -0.57 -7.94 7.58
N LYS A 57 -0.11 -7.67 8.81
CA LYS A 57 0.28 -8.71 9.77
C LYS A 57 -0.89 -9.61 10.17
N LYS A 58 -2.12 -9.09 10.29
CA LYS A 58 -3.31 -9.90 10.62
C LYS A 58 -3.68 -10.86 9.49
N GLU A 59 -3.41 -10.47 8.24
CA GLU A 59 -3.62 -11.31 7.05
C GLU A 59 -2.56 -12.41 6.88
N GLY A 60 -1.58 -12.49 7.79
CA GLY A 60 -0.51 -13.49 7.75
C GLY A 60 0.53 -13.24 6.66
N ILE A 61 0.59 -12.01 6.13
CA ILE A 61 1.62 -11.60 5.19
C ILE A 61 2.87 -11.22 6.01
N GLU A 62 3.97 -11.92 5.79
CA GLU A 62 5.27 -11.53 6.34
C GLU A 62 5.78 -10.29 5.59
N ILE A 63 6.10 -9.23 6.34
CA ILE A 63 6.55 -7.92 5.85
C ILE A 63 8.07 -7.84 5.95
#